data_AF-A0A2P4T0G6-F1
#
_entry.id   AF-A0A2P4T0G6-F1
#
_cell.length_a   1.000
_cell.length_b   1.000
_cell.length_c   1.000
_cell.angle_alpha   90.00
_cell.angle_beta   90.00
_cell.angle_gamma   90.00
#
_symmetry.space_group_name_H-M   'P 1'
#
loop_
_entity.id
_entity.type
_entity.pdbx_description
1 polymer ?
#
loop_
_entity_poly.entity_id
_entity_poly.type
_entity_poly.pdbx_seq_one_letter_code
_entity_poly.pdbx_strand_id
1 'polypeptide(L)' 'VDLFQLQVNTLRRYKRHYKLQTRPGLNKAQLAETVSRHFRNIPVNEKETLAYFIYMVKNNKSRLDQKSESSKQLE' A
#
# COMPACT_ATOMS: atom_id res chain seq x y z
N VAL A 1 -4.92 14.53 3.58
CA VAL A 1 -4.77 13.61 2.43
C VAL A 1 -6.13 13.03 2.09
N ASP A 2 -6.58 13.19 0.85
CA ASP A 2 -7.85 12.60 0.39
C ASP A 2 -7.59 11.19 -0.17
N LEU A 3 -7.90 10.17 0.63
CA LEU A 3 -7.73 8.77 0.22
C LEU A 3 -8.88 8.25 -0.64
N PHE A 4 -9.97 9.00 -0.80
CA PHE A 4 -11.09 8.60 -1.64
C PHE A 4 -10.72 8.65 -3.14
N GLN A 5 -9.75 9.48 -3.51
CA GLN A 5 -9.22 9.57 -4.86
C GLN A 5 -8.45 8.31 -5.29
N LEU A 6 -8.00 7.49 -4.33
CA LEU A 6 -7.30 6.25 -4.63
C LEU A 6 -8.22 5.22 -5.29
N GLN A 7 -7.63 4.42 -6.18
CA GLN A 7 -8.31 3.26 -6.76
C GLN A 7 -8.69 2.25 -5.67
N VAL A 8 -9.83 1.57 -5.86
CA VAL A 8 -10.34 0.55 -4.91
C VAL A 8 -9.28 -0.55 -4.65
N ASN A 9 -8.51 -0.92 -5.67
CA ASN A 9 -7.45 -1.93 -5.54
C ASN A 9 -6.32 -1.47 -4.62
N THR A 10 -5.94 -0.20 -4.68
CA THR A 10 -4.93 0.39 -3.78
C THR A 10 -5.43 0.40 -2.34
N LEU A 11 -6.69 0.79 -2.12
CA LEU A 11 -7.31 0.74 -0.80
C LEU A 11 -7.39 -0.70 -0.24
N ARG A 12 -7.77 -1.67 -1.08
CA ARG A 12 -7.78 -3.10 -0.71
C ARG A 12 -6.38 -3.63 -0.40
N ARG A 13 -5.35 -3.20 -1.17
CA ARG A 13 -3.95 -3.55 -0.93
C ARG A 13 -3.46 -3.00 0.41
N TYR A 14 -3.77 -1.74 0.72
CA TYR A 14 -3.48 -1.13 2.01
C TYR A 14 -4.12 -1.94 3.16
N LYS A 15 -5.44 -2.20 3.05
CA LYS A 15 -6.18 -3.01 4.04
C LYS A 15 -5.51 -4.37 4.27
N ARG A 16 -5.12 -5.07 3.21
CA ARG A 16 -4.47 -6.39 3.28
C ARG A 16 -3.09 -6.31 3.95
N HIS A 17 -2.29 -5.31 3.59
CA HIS A 17 -0.93 -5.14 4.11
C HIS A 17 -0.93 -4.91 5.63
N TYR A 18 -1.80 -4.02 6.11
CA TYR A 18 -1.96 -3.73 7.54
C TYR A 18 -2.96 -4.64 8.26
N LYS A 19 -3.50 -5.66 7.56
CA LYS A 19 -4.44 -6.64 8.11
C LYS A 19 -5.63 -6.00 8.84
N LEU A 20 -6.16 -4.89 8.31
CA LEU A 20 -7.26 -4.16 8.95
C LEU A 20 -8.53 -5.01 8.95
N GLN A 21 -9.10 -5.22 10.13
CA GLN A 21 -10.34 -5.96 10.29
C GLN A 21 -11.53 -5.12 9.80
N THR A 22 -12.37 -5.71 8.94
CA THR A 22 -13.62 -5.08 8.52
C THR A 22 -14.68 -6.13 8.23
N ARG A 23 -15.95 -5.69 8.22
CA ARG A 23 -17.07 -6.49 7.72
C ARG A 23 -16.94 -6.73 6.20
N PRO A 24 -17.48 -7.85 5.67
CA PRO A 24 -17.57 -8.09 4.24
C PRO A 24 -18.52 -7.07 3.57
N GLY A 25 -18.36 -6.87 2.26
CA GLY A 25 -19.29 -6.03 1.47
C GLY A 25 -19.07 -4.51 1.57
N LEU A 26 -17.96 -4.03 2.12
CA LEU A 26 -17.67 -2.59 2.17
C LEU A 26 -17.62 -1.94 0.78
N ASN A 27 -18.30 -0.81 0.64
CA ASN A 27 -18.21 0.04 -0.53
C ASN A 27 -16.92 0.90 -0.51
N LYS A 28 -16.65 1.63 -1.61
CA LYS A 28 -15.42 2.45 -1.74
C LYS A 28 -15.29 3.51 -0.66
N ALA A 29 -16.38 4.21 -0.33
CA ALA A 29 -16.37 5.29 0.66
C ALA A 29 -16.02 4.76 2.05
N GLN A 30 -16.67 3.68 2.48
CA GLN A 30 -16.41 3.06 3.78
C GLN A 30 -15.00 2.47 3.87
N LEU A 31 -14.51 1.91 2.76
CA LEU A 31 -13.13 1.40 2.69
C LEU A 31 -12.11 2.54 2.81
N ALA A 32 -12.34 3.66 2.11
CA ALA A 32 -11.48 4.84 2.19
C ALA A 32 -11.46 5.45 3.59
N GLU A 33 -12.63 5.52 4.26
CA GLU A 33 -12.73 6.01 5.64
C GLU A 33 -11.96 5.11 6.62
N THR A 34 -12.13 3.79 6.51
CA THR A 34 -11.41 2.81 7.34
C THR A 34 -9.90 2.98 7.18
N VAL A 35 -9.42 3.10 5.94
CA VAL A 35 -8.01 3.29 5.62
C VAL A 35 -7.52 4.65 6.13
N SER A 36 -8.31 5.72 5.99
CA SER A 36 -7.95 7.06 6.48
C SER A 36 -7.79 7.09 7.99
N ARG A 37 -8.64 6.37 8.74
CA ARG A 37 -8.54 6.30 10.20
C ARG A 37 -7.24 5.64 10.62
N HIS A 38 -6.87 4.52 9.99
CA HIS A 38 -5.61 3.84 10.27
C HIS A 38 -4.39 4.68 9.86
N PHE A 39 -4.43 5.28 8.66
CA PHE A 39 -3.33 6.07 8.13
C PHE A 39 -2.90 7.22 9.04
N ARG A 40 -3.86 7.88 9.73
CA ARG A 40 -3.56 8.97 10.67
C ARG A 40 -2.82 8.52 11.93
N ASN A 41 -2.98 7.26 12.31
CA ASN A 41 -2.47 6.72 13.58
C ASN A 41 -1.29 5.75 13.37
N ILE A 42 -0.77 5.63 12.15
CA ILE A 42 0.28 4.68 11.86
C ILE A 42 1.61 5.15 12.50
N PRO A 43 2.27 4.31 13.31
CA PRO A 43 3.60 4.64 13.80
C PRO A 43 4.61 4.55 12.66
N VAL A 44 5.53 5.52 12.62
CA VAL A 44 6.56 5.61 11.57
C VAL A 44 7.91 5.84 12.22
N ASN A 45 8.90 5.02 11.86
CA ASN A 45 10.31 5.32 12.14
C ASN A 45 10.82 6.25 11.03
N GLU A 46 10.99 7.52 11.34
CA GLU A 46 11.30 8.56 10.35
C GLU A 46 12.59 8.27 9.60
N LYS A 47 13.67 7.94 10.31
CA LYS A 47 14.99 7.69 9.72
C LYS A 47 14.95 6.56 8.69
N GLU A 48 14.36 5.43 9.07
CA GLU A 48 14.24 4.27 8.17
C GLU A 48 13.31 4.56 7.00
N THR A 49 12.18 5.20 7.26
CA THR A 49 11.17 5.49 6.24
C THR A 49 11.72 6.42 5.15
N LEU A 50 12.44 7.46 5.54
CA LEU A 50 13.11 8.36 4.61
C LEU A 50 14.20 7.64 3.81
N ALA A 51 15.04 6.85 4.47
CA ALA A 51 16.09 6.08 3.81
C ALA A 51 15.50 5.10 2.78
N TYR A 52 14.46 4.35 3.13
CA TYR A 52 13.77 3.45 2.22
C TYR A 52 13.10 4.18 1.06
N PHE A 53 12.44 5.33 1.32
CA PHE A 53 11.82 6.12 0.28
C PHE A 53 12.84 6.61 -0.76
N ILE A 54 13.93 7.24 -0.30
CA ILE A 54 15.01 7.72 -1.17
C ILE A 54 15.61 6.56 -1.97
N TYR A 55 15.86 5.42 -1.32
CA TYR A 55 16.38 4.22 -1.99
C TYR A 55 15.42 3.72 -3.08
N MET A 56 14.13 3.56 -2.78
CA MET A 56 13.15 3.07 -3.73
C MET A 56 13.02 3.97 -4.96
N VAL A 57 12.98 5.29 -4.75
CA VAL A 57 12.90 6.27 -5.84
C VAL A 57 14.17 6.28 -6.69
N LYS A 58 15.36 6.34 -6.06
CA LYS A 58 16.63 6.37 -6.80
C LYS A 58 16.91 5.11 -7.62
N ASN A 59 16.38 3.96 -7.19
CA ASN A 59 16.61 2.68 -7.86
C ASN A 59 15.42 2.25 -8.74
N ASN A 60 14.38 3.07 -8.89
CA ASN A 60 13.12 2.71 -9.56
C ASN A 60 12.53 1.36 -9.08
N LYS A 61 12.72 1.04 -7.79
CA LYS A 61 12.32 -0.23 -7.17
C LYS A 61 10.95 -0.14 -6.53
N SER A 62 9.93 0.24 -7.30
CA SER A 62 8.56 0.06 -6.84
C SER A 62 8.27 -1.44 -6.75
N ARG A 63 7.96 -1.95 -5.54
CA ARG A 63 7.50 -3.35 -5.36
C ARG A 63 6.24 -3.67 -6.20
N LEU A 64 5.57 -2.64 -6.73
CA LEU A 64 4.39 -2.78 -7.58
C LEU A 64 4.74 -3.00 -9.05
N ASP A 65 5.96 -2.65 -9.47
CA ASP A 65 6.45 -2.83 -10.84
C ASP A 65 7.13 -4.20 -11.05
N GLN A 66 7.30 -5.01 -9.98
CA GLN A 66 7.93 -6.34 -10.06
C GLN A 66 7.05 -7.44 -10.68
N LYS A 67 5.97 -7.13 -11.39
CA LYS A 67 5.28 -8.15 -12.18
C LYS A 67 6.07 -8.42 -13.47
N SER A 68 6.60 -9.65 -13.52
CA SER A 68 7.09 -10.43 -14.68
C SER A 68 8.60 -10.47 -14.98
N GLU A 69 9.46 -10.78 -14.00
CA GLU A 69 10.80 -11.36 -14.26
C GLU A 69 11.03 -12.61 -13.38
N SER A 70 10.01 -13.45 -13.24
CA SER A 70 10.09 -14.75 -12.56
C SER A 70 9.48 -15.89 -13.38
N SER A 71 9.60 -15.78 -14.71
CA SER A 71 9.13 -16.82 -15.66
C SER A 71 10.18 -17.20 -16.72
N LYS A 72 11.45 -16.82 -16.55
CA LYS A 72 12.55 -17.27 -17.40
C LYS A 72 13.73 -17.73 -16.55
N GLN A 73 13.56 -18.87 -15.88
CA GLN A 73 14.65 -19.77 -15.49
C GLN A 73 14.03 -21.01 -14.85
N LEU A 74 13.57 -21.92 -15.69
CA LEU A 74 13.70 -23.35 -15.45
C LEU A 74 13.82 -23.98 -16.84
N GLU A 75 14.99 -24.58 -17.07
CA GLU A 75 15.46 -25.42 -18.19
C GLU A 75 14.67 -25.45 -19.51
#